data_AF-A0A8H6URD0-F1
#
_entry.id   AF-A0A8H6URD0-F1
#
_cell.length_a   1.000
_cell.length_b   1.000
_cell.length_c   1.000
_cell.angle_alpha   90.00
_cell.angle_beta   90.00
_cell.angle_gamma   90.00
#
_symmetry.space_group_name_H-M   'P 1'
#
loop_
_entity.id
_entity.type
_entity.pdbx_description
1 polymer ?
#
loop_
_entity_poly.entity_id
_entity_poly.type
_entity_poly.pdbx_seq_one_letter_code
_entity_poly.pdbx_strand_id
1 'polypeptide(L)'
;MRQLTEQELQTLLAKLAGYTGRSLNNLIVPQSDSEDERHVFRLQGNRVYYVKKSLADLSTSFPRDTLLSLGNCIGKFTKTGKFRIHITALDVIAPHARYKVWIKDNGIMPYLYGSNVVKAHVGRWSEDIPEHTGVLVYDSNDTPLGFGVTARSTAEIRKLDPTAIAVFRQADVGEYLREEDTLFTTYFQSPQSNGGNTSALNKIFDSYRDAPEENPDGIGIEGAMKFLGDIQVQLDEVACLGIAELLKSPSMGEFTREGFVNGWRSVGCDNLQKMIAHAADIRARIPAEPDLFRRVYRYTFPLCRMQGQRNLQFDIAAEQWRLFFTPEHGGIQWNTPTTPWLDWWIEYLEERGKRPVNKDLWEQVEVFLRKTLEDENFGWWSADAAWPGTLDEFVGWVQAKRGKSSEEMEVE
;
A
#
# COMPACT_ATOMS: atom_id res chain seq x y z
N MET A 1 2.87 -24.99 9.25
CA MET A 1 2.50 -23.87 10.16
C MET A 1 2.82 -24.25 11.62
N ARG A 2 2.84 -23.31 12.58
CA ARG A 2 2.99 -23.63 14.02
C ARG A 2 1.77 -23.24 14.85
N GLN A 3 1.64 -23.79 16.06
CA GLN A 3 0.67 -23.30 17.04
C GLN A 3 1.07 -21.89 17.53
N LEU A 4 0.08 -21.09 17.92
CA LEU A 4 0.31 -19.81 18.57
C LEU A 4 0.85 -20.05 19.99
N THR A 5 1.71 -19.17 20.48
CA THR A 5 2.05 -19.13 21.91
C THR A 5 0.83 -18.68 22.71
N GLU A 6 0.84 -18.91 24.03
CA GLU A 6 -0.26 -18.47 24.90
C GLU A 6 -0.50 -16.96 24.81
N GLN A 7 0.57 -16.16 24.80
CA GLN A 7 0.50 -14.70 24.66
C GLN A 7 -0.05 -14.26 23.29
N GLU A 8 0.40 -14.90 22.20
CA GLU A 8 -0.12 -14.64 20.86
C GLU A 8 -1.61 -14.99 20.79
N LEU A 9 -2.00 -16.16 21.32
CA LEU A 9 -3.38 -16.61 21.34
C LEU A 9 -4.25 -15.63 22.12
N GLN A 10 -3.83 -15.22 23.33
CA GLN A 10 -4.55 -14.24 24.13
C GLN A 10 -4.74 -12.92 23.37
N THR A 11 -3.70 -12.45 22.69
CA THR A 11 -3.75 -11.20 21.91
C THR A 11 -4.70 -11.30 20.71
N LEU A 12 -4.66 -12.42 19.98
CA LEU A 12 -5.58 -12.73 18.90
C LEU A 12 -7.02 -12.74 19.41
N LEU A 13 -7.29 -13.53 20.46
CA LEU A 13 -8.63 -13.71 21.01
C LEU A 13 -9.18 -12.41 21.57
N ALA A 14 -8.37 -11.60 22.25
CA ALA A 14 -8.78 -10.27 22.70
C ALA A 14 -9.22 -9.38 21.53
N LYS A 15 -8.49 -9.42 20.40
CA LYS A 15 -8.86 -8.64 19.21
C LYS A 15 -10.15 -9.15 18.57
N LEU A 16 -10.35 -10.47 18.47
CA LEU A 16 -11.58 -11.06 17.92
C LEU A 16 -12.80 -10.85 18.84
N ALA A 17 -12.60 -10.93 20.16
CA ALA A 17 -13.63 -10.63 21.16
C ALA A 17 -14.13 -9.18 21.04
N GLY A 18 -13.27 -8.26 20.60
CA GLY A 18 -13.65 -6.87 20.30
C GLY A 18 -14.74 -6.73 19.23
N TYR A 19 -14.90 -7.72 18.33
CA TYR A 19 -15.95 -7.73 17.30
C TYR A 19 -17.08 -8.71 17.60
N THR A 20 -16.80 -9.82 18.29
CA THR A 20 -17.76 -10.93 18.49
C THR A 20 -18.34 -11.02 19.90
N GLY A 21 -17.71 -10.37 20.88
CA GLY A 21 -18.08 -10.50 22.28
C GLY A 21 -18.04 -11.95 22.77
N ARG A 22 -19.11 -12.41 23.41
CA ARG A 22 -19.23 -13.79 23.94
C ARG A 22 -19.38 -14.84 22.83
N SER A 23 -19.86 -14.45 21.65
CA SER A 23 -20.01 -15.34 20.49
C SER A 23 -18.68 -15.83 19.92
N LEU A 24 -17.55 -15.29 20.38
CA LEU A 24 -16.21 -15.82 20.10
C LEU A 24 -16.09 -17.31 20.40
N ASN A 25 -16.79 -17.82 21.42
CA ASN A 25 -16.76 -19.23 21.78
C ASN A 25 -17.20 -20.14 20.62
N ASN A 26 -18.07 -19.68 19.72
CA ASN A 26 -18.51 -20.46 18.57
C ASN A 26 -17.39 -20.73 17.56
N LEU A 27 -16.30 -19.95 17.61
CA LEU A 27 -15.10 -20.10 16.77
C LEU A 27 -14.01 -20.96 17.43
N ILE A 28 -14.10 -21.23 18.74
CA ILE A 28 -13.03 -21.87 19.51
C ILE A 28 -13.48 -23.22 20.06
N VAL A 29 -14.74 -23.31 20.48
CA VAL A 29 -15.31 -24.52 21.07
C VAL A 29 -15.68 -25.49 19.93
N PRO A 30 -15.32 -26.79 20.03
CA PRO A 30 -15.73 -27.79 19.05
C PRO A 30 -17.25 -27.79 18.89
N GLN A 31 -17.72 -27.72 17.64
CA GLN A 31 -19.15 -27.79 17.33
C GLN A 31 -19.65 -29.25 17.18
N SER A 32 -18.73 -30.21 17.14
CA SER A 32 -19.01 -31.66 17.09
C SER A 32 -18.09 -32.40 18.06
N ASP A 33 -18.51 -33.60 18.49
CA ASP A 33 -17.72 -34.51 19.34
C ASP A 33 -16.48 -35.06 18.62
N SER A 34 -16.38 -34.87 17.30
CA SER A 34 -15.22 -35.25 16.51
C SER A 34 -14.12 -34.20 16.66
N GLU A 35 -13.06 -34.55 17.39
CA GLU A 35 -11.88 -33.68 17.55
C GLU A 35 -11.26 -33.20 16.23
N ASP A 36 -11.47 -33.94 15.13
CA ASP A 36 -10.83 -33.70 13.84
C ASP A 36 -11.57 -32.66 12.96
N GLU A 37 -12.82 -32.35 13.30
CA GLU A 37 -13.63 -31.34 12.60
C GLU A 37 -13.49 -29.95 13.21
N ARG A 38 -12.90 -29.83 14.41
CA ARG A 38 -12.72 -28.54 15.06
C ARG A 38 -11.75 -27.66 14.26
N HIS A 39 -12.01 -26.36 14.23
CA HIS A 39 -11.07 -25.41 13.67
C HIS A 39 -10.06 -24.96 14.72
N VAL A 40 -8.87 -24.60 14.27
CA VAL A 40 -7.74 -24.17 15.09
C VAL A 40 -7.05 -22.98 14.45
N PHE A 41 -6.44 -22.14 15.28
CA PHE A 41 -5.56 -21.08 14.81
C PHE A 41 -4.13 -21.61 14.62
N ARG A 42 -3.51 -21.25 13.51
CA ARG A 42 -2.13 -21.59 13.18
C ARG A 42 -1.39 -20.36 12.69
N LEU A 43 -0.15 -20.20 13.12
CA LEU A 43 0.72 -19.12 12.70
C LEU A 43 1.66 -19.58 11.58
N GLN A 44 1.79 -18.75 10.56
CA GLN A 44 2.82 -18.88 9.52
C GLN A 44 3.41 -17.50 9.22
N GLY A 45 4.74 -17.37 9.36
CA GLY A 45 5.38 -16.06 9.38
C GLY A 45 4.81 -15.21 10.52
N ASN A 46 4.16 -14.10 10.16
CA ASN A 46 3.41 -13.25 11.08
C ASN A 46 1.88 -13.34 10.90
N ARG A 47 1.38 -14.19 10.01
CA ARG A 47 -0.05 -14.32 9.69
C ARG A 47 -0.69 -15.47 10.47
N VAL A 48 -1.91 -15.26 10.93
CA VAL A 48 -2.71 -16.26 11.63
C VAL A 48 -3.80 -16.76 10.69
N TYR A 49 -3.87 -18.09 10.55
CA TYR A 49 -4.85 -18.79 9.74
C TYR A 49 -5.83 -19.56 10.63
N TYR A 50 -7.09 -19.57 10.24
CA TYR A 50 -8.16 -20.37 10.82
C TYR A 50 -8.43 -21.55 9.89
N VAL A 51 -8.21 -22.76 10.39
CA VAL A 51 -8.14 -23.97 9.58
C VAL A 51 -8.67 -25.16 10.36
N LYS A 52 -9.26 -26.16 9.69
CA LYS A 52 -9.65 -27.43 10.31
C LYS A 52 -8.41 -28.14 10.91
N LYS A 53 -8.53 -28.70 12.11
CA LYS A 53 -7.44 -29.39 12.82
C LYS A 53 -6.84 -30.51 11.97
N SER A 54 -7.69 -31.37 11.40
CA SER A 54 -7.28 -32.44 10.47
C SER A 54 -6.39 -31.94 9.32
N LEU A 55 -6.76 -30.82 8.68
CA LEU A 55 -5.95 -30.22 7.61
C LEU A 55 -4.64 -29.62 8.15
N ALA A 56 -4.68 -28.98 9.32
CA ALA A 56 -3.49 -28.43 9.96
C ALA A 56 -2.48 -29.53 10.32
N ASP A 57 -2.95 -30.69 10.74
CA ASP A 57 -2.11 -31.84 11.11
C ASP A 57 -1.53 -32.51 9.85
N LEU A 58 -2.32 -32.68 8.79
CA LEU A 58 -1.82 -33.11 7.46
C LEU A 58 -0.78 -32.15 6.88
N SER A 59 -0.89 -30.84 7.18
CA SER A 59 0.06 -29.84 6.68
C SER A 59 1.49 -30.04 7.19
N THR A 60 1.68 -30.82 8.25
CA THR A 60 3.01 -31.14 8.80
C THR A 60 3.82 -32.06 7.88
N SER A 61 3.17 -32.74 6.94
CA SER A 61 3.84 -33.52 5.89
C SER A 61 4.57 -32.64 4.87
N PHE A 62 4.26 -31.34 4.83
CA PHE A 62 4.97 -30.37 4.01
C PHE A 62 6.00 -29.62 4.85
N PRO A 63 7.25 -29.48 4.38
CA PRO A 63 8.21 -28.57 4.96
C PRO A 63 7.59 -27.17 5.14
N ARG A 64 7.81 -26.55 6.32
CA ARG A 64 7.17 -25.27 6.69
C ARG A 64 7.42 -24.18 5.67
N ASP A 65 8.59 -24.29 5.10
CA ASP A 65 9.18 -23.37 4.19
C ASP A 65 8.53 -23.56 2.80
N THR A 66 8.01 -24.72 2.38
CA THR A 66 7.36 -24.91 1.06
C THR A 66 5.84 -24.73 1.08
N LEU A 67 5.23 -24.70 2.27
CA LEU A 67 3.80 -24.50 2.44
C LEU A 67 3.43 -23.04 2.14
N LEU A 68 2.63 -22.77 1.10
CA LEU A 68 2.25 -21.39 0.74
C LEU A 68 1.25 -20.73 1.71
N SER A 69 0.11 -21.39 1.92
CA SER A 69 -0.92 -21.02 2.89
C SER A 69 -1.89 -22.20 3.09
N LEU A 70 -2.68 -22.17 4.16
CA LEU A 70 -3.69 -23.19 4.45
C LEU A 70 -4.78 -22.60 5.36
N GLY A 71 -6.04 -22.69 4.91
CA GLY A 71 -7.19 -22.13 5.61
C GLY A 71 -7.34 -20.62 5.41
N ASN A 72 -8.22 -20.00 6.20
CA ASN A 72 -8.59 -18.61 6.04
C ASN A 72 -7.66 -17.72 6.86
N CYS A 73 -6.96 -16.79 6.21
CA CYS A 73 -6.14 -15.81 6.93
C CYS A 73 -7.04 -14.88 7.73
N ILE A 74 -6.91 -14.86 9.05
CA ILE A 74 -7.71 -13.99 9.93
C ILE A 74 -7.03 -12.63 10.14
N GLY A 75 -5.72 -12.57 9.97
CA GLY A 75 -4.95 -11.35 10.17
C GLY A 75 -3.48 -11.62 10.43
N LYS A 76 -2.78 -10.62 10.95
CA LYS A 76 -1.35 -10.70 11.22
C LYS A 76 -0.93 -9.98 12.49
N PHE A 77 0.16 -10.45 13.10
CA PHE A 77 0.87 -9.73 14.15
C PHE A 77 1.78 -8.66 13.56
N THR A 78 1.78 -7.49 14.19
CA THR A 78 2.78 -6.44 13.96
C THR A 78 4.10 -6.81 14.65
N LYS A 79 5.19 -6.13 14.28
CA LYS A 79 6.49 -6.27 14.98
C LYS A 79 6.40 -5.97 16.48
N THR A 80 5.47 -5.09 16.87
CA THR A 80 5.16 -4.72 18.25
C THR A 80 4.22 -5.71 18.97
N GLY A 81 3.89 -6.84 18.34
CA GLY A 81 3.05 -7.89 18.92
C GLY A 81 1.54 -7.60 18.91
N LYS A 82 1.08 -6.50 18.32
CA LYS A 82 -0.37 -6.21 18.20
C LYS A 82 -0.98 -7.01 17.04
N PHE A 83 -2.21 -7.50 17.22
CA PHE A 83 -2.92 -8.21 16.15
C PHE A 83 -3.75 -7.25 15.28
N ARG A 84 -3.54 -7.29 13.97
CA ARG A 84 -4.35 -6.59 12.96
C ARG A 84 -5.21 -7.61 12.21
N ILE A 85 -6.52 -7.40 12.25
CA ILE A 85 -7.48 -8.20 11.50
C ILE A 85 -7.38 -7.87 10.01
N HIS A 86 -7.52 -8.86 9.14
CA HIS A 86 -7.59 -8.66 7.69
C HIS A 86 -9.03 -8.83 7.20
N ILE A 87 -9.34 -8.26 6.03
CA ILE A 87 -10.66 -8.42 5.41
C ILE A 87 -11.01 -9.89 5.13
N THR A 88 -10.01 -10.74 4.88
CA THR A 88 -10.17 -12.19 4.69
C THR A 88 -10.80 -12.92 5.89
N ALA A 89 -10.88 -12.27 7.05
CA ALA A 89 -11.60 -12.78 8.22
C ALA A 89 -13.12 -12.54 8.16
N LEU A 90 -13.62 -11.73 7.21
CA LEU A 90 -14.98 -11.21 7.24
C LEU A 90 -16.02 -12.32 7.30
N ASP A 91 -15.95 -13.31 6.43
CA ASP A 91 -16.91 -14.43 6.39
C ASP A 91 -16.88 -15.30 7.65
N VAL A 92 -15.72 -15.38 8.30
CA VAL A 92 -15.56 -16.14 9.56
C VAL A 92 -16.14 -15.37 10.74
N ILE A 93 -15.98 -14.04 10.77
CA ILE A 93 -16.35 -13.21 11.92
C ILE A 93 -17.78 -12.66 11.80
N ALA A 94 -18.27 -12.39 10.60
CA ALA A 94 -19.56 -11.76 10.35
C ALA A 94 -20.77 -12.48 10.96
N PRO A 95 -20.87 -13.82 10.92
CA PRO A 95 -21.95 -14.56 11.56
C PRO A 95 -21.99 -14.39 13.08
N HIS A 96 -20.89 -13.96 13.69
CA HIS A 96 -20.72 -13.86 15.14
C HIS A 96 -20.57 -12.41 15.62
N ALA A 97 -20.78 -11.43 14.74
CA ALA A 97 -20.63 -10.02 15.05
C ALA A 97 -21.58 -9.58 16.17
N ARG A 98 -21.02 -8.99 17.23
CA ARG A 98 -21.78 -8.43 18.35
C ARG A 98 -22.51 -7.16 17.93
N TYR A 99 -21.82 -6.29 17.21
CA TYR A 99 -22.33 -5.00 16.78
C TYR A 99 -22.14 -4.79 15.29
N LYS A 100 -23.15 -4.21 14.67
CA LYS A 100 -23.23 -3.97 13.23
C LYS A 100 -23.64 -2.53 12.96
N VAL A 101 -23.10 -1.97 11.87
CA VAL A 101 -23.48 -0.67 11.34
C VAL A 101 -23.82 -0.85 9.87
N TRP A 102 -25.03 -0.48 9.49
CA TRP A 102 -25.50 -0.53 8.12
C TRP A 102 -25.34 0.85 7.50
N ILE A 103 -24.65 0.92 6.37
CA ILE A 103 -24.44 2.14 5.61
C ILE A 103 -25.40 2.18 4.42
N LYS A 104 -25.82 3.40 4.08
CA LYS A 104 -26.64 3.70 2.90
C LYS A 104 -25.80 3.57 1.64
N ASP A 105 -26.47 3.45 0.50
CA ASP A 105 -25.83 3.25 -0.81
C ASP A 105 -24.81 4.35 -1.15
N ASN A 106 -25.10 5.61 -0.79
CA ASN A 106 -24.17 6.74 -1.00
C ASN A 106 -22.89 6.66 -0.15
N GLY A 107 -22.86 5.83 0.88
CA GLY A 107 -21.69 5.58 1.73
C GLY A 107 -20.86 4.36 1.33
N ILE A 108 -21.40 3.47 0.48
CA ILE A 108 -20.74 2.21 0.12
C ILE A 108 -19.45 2.47 -0.64
N MET A 109 -19.52 3.18 -1.79
CA MET A 109 -18.34 3.43 -2.61
C MET A 109 -17.23 4.17 -1.86
N PRO A 110 -17.49 5.26 -1.12
CA PRO A 110 -16.47 5.90 -0.29
C PRO A 110 -15.79 4.93 0.70
N TYR A 111 -16.57 4.07 1.36
CA TYR A 111 -16.04 3.10 2.31
C TYR A 111 -15.16 2.05 1.61
N LEU A 112 -15.59 1.51 0.47
CA LEU A 112 -14.82 0.55 -0.32
C LEU A 112 -13.54 1.14 -0.94
N TYR A 113 -13.49 2.46 -1.13
CA TYR A 113 -12.27 3.18 -1.51
C TYR A 113 -11.38 3.56 -0.31
N GLY A 114 -11.70 3.07 0.90
CA GLY A 114 -10.87 3.22 2.09
C GLY A 114 -11.20 4.41 2.98
N SER A 115 -12.31 5.09 2.74
CA SER A 115 -12.76 6.19 3.62
C SER A 115 -13.38 5.67 4.92
N ASN A 116 -13.37 6.52 5.94
CA ASN A 116 -14.16 6.29 7.15
C ASN A 116 -15.67 6.47 6.87
N VAL A 117 -16.52 5.86 7.69
CA VAL A 117 -17.97 6.07 7.61
C VAL A 117 -18.32 7.33 8.39
N VAL A 118 -18.89 8.32 7.72
CA VAL A 118 -19.45 9.53 8.36
C VAL A 118 -20.91 9.31 8.76
N LYS A 119 -21.42 10.09 9.71
CA LYS A 119 -22.79 9.98 10.23
C LYS A 119 -23.84 10.02 9.11
N ALA A 120 -23.65 10.85 8.09
CA ALA A 120 -24.57 10.96 6.94
C ALA A 120 -24.76 9.64 6.19
N HIS A 121 -23.69 8.83 6.10
CA HIS A 121 -23.67 7.53 5.43
C HIS A 121 -24.35 6.43 6.25
N VAL A 122 -24.53 6.62 7.56
CA VAL A 122 -25.12 5.57 8.40
C VAL A 122 -26.63 5.51 8.19
N GLY A 123 -27.13 4.32 7.86
CA GLY A 123 -28.55 4.00 7.78
C GLY A 123 -29.10 3.56 9.13
N ARG A 124 -28.53 2.50 9.70
CA ARG A 124 -28.89 1.97 11.03
C ARG A 124 -27.68 1.38 11.75
N TRP A 125 -27.83 1.11 13.04
CA TRP A 125 -26.79 0.64 13.95
C TRP A 125 -27.44 -0.38 14.88
N SER A 126 -26.65 -1.32 15.41
CA SER A 126 -27.05 -2.05 16.62
C SER A 126 -27.30 -1.07 17.77
N GLU A 127 -28.12 -1.48 18.74
CA GLU A 127 -28.41 -0.68 19.93
C GLU A 127 -27.20 -0.59 20.85
N ASP A 128 -27.07 0.55 21.54
CA ASP A 128 -26.10 0.80 22.62
C ASP A 128 -24.64 0.46 22.32
N ILE A 129 -24.19 0.68 21.08
CA ILE A 129 -22.77 0.48 20.75
C ILE A 129 -21.93 1.53 21.50
N PRO A 130 -20.95 1.11 22.32
CA PRO A 130 -20.05 2.02 23.02
C PRO A 130 -19.06 2.70 22.04
N GLU A 131 -18.35 3.71 22.55
CA GLU A 131 -17.20 4.29 21.84
C GLU A 131 -16.04 3.28 21.70
N HIS A 132 -15.23 3.45 20.65
CA HIS A 132 -14.01 2.66 20.39
C HIS A 132 -14.21 1.15 20.38
N THR A 133 -15.40 0.73 19.97
CA THR A 133 -15.80 -0.68 19.95
C THR A 133 -15.76 -1.22 18.52
N GLY A 134 -15.32 -2.47 18.36
CA GLY A 134 -15.31 -3.16 17.08
C GLY A 134 -16.73 -3.39 16.57
N VAL A 135 -16.97 -3.01 15.32
CA VAL A 135 -18.23 -3.21 14.60
C VAL A 135 -17.95 -3.82 13.24
N LEU A 136 -18.93 -4.52 12.69
CA LEU A 136 -18.92 -4.84 11.26
C LEU A 136 -19.79 -3.86 10.50
N VAL A 137 -19.32 -3.47 9.33
CA VAL A 137 -20.02 -2.58 8.41
C VAL A 137 -20.76 -3.42 7.40
N TYR A 138 -22.03 -3.09 7.15
CA TYR A 138 -22.94 -3.80 6.25
C TYR A 138 -23.56 -2.82 5.25
N ASP A 139 -23.95 -3.29 4.08
CA ASP A 139 -24.84 -2.54 3.18
C ASP A 139 -26.31 -2.64 3.62
N SER A 140 -27.21 -1.97 2.91
CA SER A 140 -28.66 -2.02 3.17
C SER A 140 -29.28 -3.41 3.05
N ASN A 141 -28.62 -4.37 2.37
CA ASN A 141 -29.10 -5.71 2.06
C ASN A 141 -28.55 -6.79 3.01
N ASP A 142 -27.96 -6.39 4.13
CA ASP A 142 -27.33 -7.30 5.10
C ASP A 142 -26.11 -8.06 4.53
N THR A 143 -25.45 -7.49 3.52
CA THR A 143 -24.14 -7.94 3.03
C THR A 143 -23.02 -7.33 3.88
N PRO A 144 -22.12 -8.12 4.48
CA PRO A 144 -20.98 -7.59 5.21
C PRO A 144 -19.98 -6.95 4.25
N LEU A 145 -19.55 -5.72 4.56
CA LEU A 145 -18.61 -4.94 3.75
C LEU A 145 -17.24 -4.79 4.39
N GLY A 146 -17.13 -4.96 5.71
CA GLY A 146 -15.84 -4.82 6.38
C GLY A 146 -15.90 -4.66 7.89
N PHE A 147 -14.75 -4.28 8.44
CA PHE A 147 -14.52 -4.05 9.86
C PHE A 147 -14.35 -2.56 10.14
N GLY A 148 -14.86 -2.13 11.28
CA GLY A 148 -14.74 -0.76 11.76
C GLY A 148 -14.62 -0.68 13.27
N VAL A 149 -14.28 0.51 13.77
CA VAL A 149 -14.30 0.85 15.19
C VAL A 149 -15.11 2.13 15.35
N THR A 150 -16.08 2.13 16.27
CA THR A 150 -16.89 3.33 16.53
C THR A 150 -16.02 4.50 16.99
N ALA A 151 -16.28 5.68 16.41
CA ALA A 151 -15.58 6.89 16.82
C ALA A 151 -16.12 7.46 18.13
N ARG A 152 -17.42 7.30 18.37
CA ARG A 152 -18.16 7.71 19.59
C ARG A 152 -19.25 6.70 19.89
N SER A 153 -19.87 6.80 21.06
CA SER A 153 -21.04 5.99 21.37
C SER A 153 -22.22 6.32 20.45
N THR A 154 -23.14 5.37 20.25
CA THR A 154 -24.37 5.59 19.47
C THR A 154 -25.23 6.75 20.00
N ALA A 155 -25.23 6.98 21.32
CA ALA A 155 -25.95 8.09 21.94
C ALA A 155 -25.33 9.47 21.61
N GLU A 156 -24.00 9.55 21.53
CA GLU A 156 -23.27 10.79 21.24
C GLU A 156 -23.24 11.10 19.74
N ILE A 157 -22.96 10.12 18.89
CA ILE A 157 -22.86 10.31 17.44
C ILE A 157 -24.16 10.83 16.84
N ARG A 158 -25.32 10.47 17.43
CA ARG A 158 -26.64 11.01 17.06
C ARG A 158 -26.73 12.53 17.21
N LYS A 159 -25.94 13.13 18.10
CA LYS A 159 -25.91 14.58 18.38
C LYS A 159 -24.89 15.34 17.52
N LEU A 160 -23.98 14.64 16.84
CA LEU A 160 -22.92 15.27 16.04
C LEU A 160 -23.40 15.68 14.64
N ASP A 161 -22.59 16.47 13.94
CA ASP A 161 -22.83 16.90 12.55
C ASP A 161 -22.87 15.68 11.58
N PRO A 162 -23.63 15.72 10.46
CA PRO A 162 -23.64 14.66 9.46
C PRO A 162 -22.27 14.29 8.88
N THR A 163 -21.32 15.22 8.85
CA THR A 163 -19.95 14.98 8.38
C THR A 163 -19.04 14.34 9.43
N ALA A 164 -19.49 14.26 10.69
CA ALA A 164 -18.70 13.65 11.75
C ALA A 164 -18.44 12.17 11.46
N ILE A 165 -17.21 11.72 11.70
CA ILE A 165 -16.84 10.31 11.57
C ILE A 165 -17.62 9.50 12.60
N ALA A 166 -18.39 8.53 12.13
CA ALA A 166 -19.14 7.60 12.94
C ALA A 166 -18.33 6.31 13.21
N VAL A 167 -17.63 5.82 12.19
CA VAL A 167 -16.84 4.58 12.27
C VAL A 167 -15.49 4.79 11.58
N PHE A 168 -14.42 4.55 12.32
CA PHE A 168 -13.07 4.42 11.78
C PHE A 168 -12.93 3.09 11.07
N ARG A 169 -12.66 3.14 9.77
CA ARG A 169 -12.48 1.96 8.94
C ARG A 169 -11.24 1.19 9.38
N GLN A 170 -11.35 -0.14 9.50
CA GLN A 170 -10.24 -1.02 9.87
C GLN A 170 -9.80 -1.88 8.68
N ALA A 171 -10.77 -2.48 7.98
CA ALA A 171 -10.58 -3.22 6.73
C ALA A 171 -11.91 -3.24 5.97
N ASP A 172 -11.88 -3.30 4.64
CA ASP A 172 -13.09 -3.35 3.80
C ASP A 172 -12.87 -4.23 2.57
N VAL A 173 -13.95 -4.74 1.97
CA VAL A 173 -13.88 -5.64 0.81
C VAL A 173 -13.25 -5.03 -0.43
N GLY A 174 -13.17 -3.69 -0.53
CA GLY A 174 -12.41 -3.03 -1.59
C GLY A 174 -10.90 -3.25 -1.46
N GLU A 175 -10.38 -3.68 -0.30
CA GLU A 175 -8.97 -4.12 -0.18
C GLU A 175 -8.66 -5.31 -1.09
N TYR A 176 -9.64 -6.17 -1.43
CA TYR A 176 -9.39 -7.27 -2.37
C TYR A 176 -8.91 -6.78 -3.74
N LEU A 177 -9.30 -5.57 -4.15
CA LEU A 177 -8.87 -4.94 -5.39
C LEU A 177 -7.69 -3.98 -5.19
N ARG A 178 -7.63 -3.29 -4.04
CA ARG A 178 -6.61 -2.26 -3.76
C ARG A 178 -5.31 -2.83 -3.20
N GLU A 179 -5.38 -3.98 -2.54
CA GLU A 179 -4.30 -4.57 -1.75
C GLU A 179 -4.16 -6.09 -2.00
N GLU A 180 -4.56 -6.59 -3.19
CA GLU A 180 -4.48 -8.02 -3.58
C GLU A 180 -3.11 -8.64 -3.24
N ASP A 181 -2.05 -7.92 -3.62
CA ASP A 181 -0.65 -8.29 -3.37
C ASP A 181 -0.29 -8.46 -1.88
N THR A 182 -0.97 -7.74 -0.99
CA THR A 182 -0.68 -7.83 0.46
C THR A 182 -1.66 -8.71 1.20
N LEU A 183 -2.86 -8.95 0.65
CA LEU A 183 -3.88 -9.81 1.24
C LEU A 183 -3.61 -11.28 0.99
N PHE A 184 -3.32 -11.67 -0.25
CA PHE A 184 -3.18 -13.07 -0.65
C PHE A 184 -1.76 -13.49 -0.91
N THR A 185 -0.92 -12.56 -1.37
CA THR A 185 0.48 -12.89 -1.58
C THR A 185 1.13 -13.02 -0.21
N THR A 186 1.31 -14.27 0.21
CA THR A 186 2.49 -14.68 0.97
C THR A 186 3.70 -14.42 0.05
N TYR A 187 3.98 -13.16 -0.25
CA TYR A 187 4.98 -12.65 -1.21
C TYR A 187 6.14 -13.62 -1.40
N PHE A 188 6.04 -14.59 -2.32
CA PHE A 188 7.02 -15.62 -2.60
C PHE A 188 7.93 -16.04 -1.42
N GLN A 189 7.37 -16.12 -0.20
CA GLN A 189 8.14 -16.38 1.02
C GLN A 189 7.93 -17.82 1.39
N SER A 190 8.53 -18.65 0.55
CA SER A 190 8.72 -20.08 0.67
C SER A 190 9.82 -20.45 -0.36
N PRO A 191 10.75 -21.36 -0.09
CA PRO A 191 12.11 -21.12 0.35
C PRO A 191 13.05 -21.78 -0.66
N GLN A 192 13.48 -21.07 -1.69
CA GLN A 192 14.85 -21.40 -2.05
C GLN A 192 15.68 -20.94 -0.87
N SER A 193 16.25 -21.91 -0.16
CA SER A 193 17.38 -21.76 0.73
C SER A 193 18.43 -20.88 0.05
N ASN A 194 18.23 -19.58 0.19
CA ASN A 194 19.06 -18.45 -0.21
C ASN A 194 18.43 -17.15 0.33
N GLY A 195 17.70 -17.24 1.46
CA GLY A 195 17.41 -16.07 2.27
C GLY A 195 18.75 -15.45 2.59
N GLY A 196 19.03 -14.31 1.95
CA GLY A 196 20.35 -13.75 1.88
C GLY A 196 21.03 -13.78 3.23
N ASN A 197 22.24 -14.31 3.30
CA ASN A 197 22.91 -14.56 4.56
C ASN A 197 22.92 -13.25 5.38
N THR A 198 22.15 -13.23 6.47
CA THR A 198 21.96 -12.01 7.28
C THR A 198 23.29 -11.51 7.83
N SER A 199 24.24 -12.39 8.08
CA SER A 199 25.60 -11.99 8.47
C SER A 199 26.38 -11.35 7.32
N ALA A 200 26.19 -11.79 6.08
CA ALA A 200 26.80 -11.17 4.90
C ALA A 200 26.20 -9.79 4.63
N LEU A 201 24.88 -9.66 4.71
CA LEU A 201 24.19 -8.36 4.54
C LEU A 201 24.60 -7.33 5.58
N ASN A 202 24.75 -7.75 6.84
CA ASN A 202 25.26 -6.85 7.89
C ASN A 202 26.69 -6.41 7.61
N LYS A 203 27.57 -7.32 7.16
CA LYS A 203 28.95 -6.95 6.78
C LYS A 203 29.01 -5.96 5.62
N ILE A 204 28.14 -6.14 4.62
CA ILE A 204 28.01 -5.20 3.50
C ILE A 204 27.56 -3.84 4.04
N PHE A 205 26.47 -3.80 4.81
CA PHE A 205 25.97 -2.57 5.42
C PHE A 205 27.06 -1.86 6.24
N ASP A 206 27.79 -2.60 7.06
CA ASP A 206 28.84 -2.06 7.92
C ASP A 206 29.97 -1.39 7.12
N SER A 207 30.22 -1.83 5.89
CA SER A 207 31.28 -1.29 5.02
C SER A 207 30.92 0.04 4.34
N TYR A 208 29.65 0.46 4.42
CA TYR A 208 29.14 1.70 3.84
C TYR A 208 28.64 2.70 4.87
N ARG A 209 28.85 2.49 6.18
CA ARG A 209 28.45 3.46 7.21
C ARG A 209 29.42 4.64 7.23
N ASP A 210 28.89 5.86 7.33
CA ASP A 210 29.69 7.09 7.36
C ASP A 210 30.26 7.36 8.76
N ALA A 211 29.38 7.37 9.77
CA ALA A 211 29.71 7.70 11.15
C ALA A 211 29.21 6.60 12.10
N PRO A 212 29.84 5.41 12.13
CA PRO A 212 29.32 4.25 12.87
C PRO A 212 29.28 4.43 14.40
N GLU A 213 30.00 5.41 14.95
CA GLU A 213 29.95 5.75 16.38
C GLU A 213 28.71 6.59 16.74
N GLU A 214 28.29 7.50 15.86
CA GLU A 214 27.15 8.40 16.08
C GLU A 214 25.84 7.80 15.53
N ASN A 215 25.92 7.12 14.38
CA ASN A 215 24.80 6.50 13.69
C ASN A 215 25.12 5.04 13.33
N PRO A 216 25.16 4.13 14.31
CA PRO A 216 25.58 2.74 14.10
C PRO A 216 24.69 1.95 13.13
N ASP A 217 23.45 2.38 12.94
CA ASP A 217 22.41 1.73 12.14
C ASP A 217 21.98 2.54 10.90
N GLY A 218 22.79 3.53 10.50
CA GLY A 218 22.55 4.34 9.33
C GLY A 218 23.72 4.35 8.35
N ILE A 219 23.37 4.34 7.07
CA ILE A 219 24.21 4.79 5.97
C ILE A 219 23.65 6.16 5.59
N GLY A 220 24.47 7.21 5.66
CA GLY A 220 24.14 8.53 5.16
C GLY A 220 24.58 8.70 3.71
N ILE A 221 24.69 9.96 3.28
CA ILE A 221 24.80 10.32 1.86
C ILE A 221 26.06 9.74 1.22
N GLU A 222 27.22 9.88 1.86
CA GLU A 222 28.50 9.44 1.27
C GLU A 222 28.52 7.92 1.05
N GLY A 223 28.11 7.18 2.07
CA GLY A 223 27.98 5.74 2.04
C GLY A 223 26.91 5.24 1.08
N ALA A 224 25.77 5.95 0.99
CA ALA A 224 24.71 5.64 0.04
C ALA A 224 25.18 5.83 -1.40
N MET A 225 25.88 6.93 -1.71
CA MET A 225 26.46 7.19 -3.02
C MET A 225 27.47 6.10 -3.41
N LYS A 226 28.36 5.74 -2.47
CA LYS A 226 29.34 4.67 -2.69
C LYS A 226 28.66 3.32 -2.93
N PHE A 227 27.67 2.97 -2.12
CA PHE A 227 26.91 1.74 -2.24
C PHE A 227 26.18 1.65 -3.59
N LEU A 228 25.44 2.69 -3.97
CA LEU A 228 24.71 2.75 -5.24
C LEU A 228 25.68 2.65 -6.43
N GLY A 229 26.83 3.33 -6.36
CA GLY A 229 27.90 3.20 -7.36
C GLY A 229 28.45 1.78 -7.47
N ASP A 230 28.72 1.11 -6.34
CA ASP A 230 29.23 -0.27 -6.32
C ASP A 230 28.22 -1.29 -6.88
N ILE A 231 26.91 -1.00 -6.78
CA ILE A 231 25.86 -1.81 -7.42
C ILE A 231 25.49 -1.35 -8.84
N GLN A 232 26.25 -0.43 -9.43
CA GLN A 232 26.05 0.13 -10.77
C GLN A 232 24.68 0.80 -10.94
N VAL A 233 24.25 1.53 -9.92
CA VAL A 233 23.06 2.35 -9.92
C VAL A 233 23.45 3.82 -9.95
N GLN A 234 23.01 4.53 -10.97
CA GLN A 234 23.20 5.98 -11.08
C GLN A 234 22.20 6.72 -10.17
N LEU A 235 22.54 7.93 -9.73
CA LEU A 235 21.64 8.69 -8.84
C LEU A 235 20.46 9.31 -9.58
N ASP A 236 20.63 9.51 -10.89
CA ASP A 236 19.70 10.13 -11.83
C ASP A 236 18.99 9.09 -12.71
N GLU A 237 18.75 7.88 -12.19
CA GLU A 237 17.92 6.88 -12.88
C GLU A 237 16.76 6.38 -12.01
N VAL A 238 15.69 5.93 -12.65
CA VAL A 238 14.50 5.42 -11.95
C VAL A 238 14.82 4.17 -11.12
N ALA A 239 15.81 3.36 -11.53
CA ALA A 239 16.26 2.20 -10.77
C ALA A 239 16.77 2.59 -9.37
N CYS A 240 17.36 3.77 -9.20
CA CYS A 240 17.76 4.30 -7.88
C CYS A 240 16.57 4.41 -6.93
N LEU A 241 15.46 4.94 -7.42
CA LEU A 241 14.22 5.06 -6.67
C LEU A 241 13.61 3.67 -6.39
N GLY A 242 13.76 2.73 -7.31
CA GLY A 242 13.40 1.33 -7.11
C GLY A 242 14.18 0.67 -5.96
N ILE A 243 15.50 0.90 -5.89
CA ILE A 243 16.32 0.44 -4.76
C ILE A 243 15.92 1.15 -3.46
N ALA A 244 15.67 2.46 -3.49
CA ALA A 244 15.21 3.20 -2.32
C ALA A 244 13.87 2.67 -1.77
N GLU A 245 12.94 2.31 -2.66
CA GLU A 245 11.65 1.68 -2.32
C GLU A 245 11.85 0.28 -1.71
N LEU A 246 12.70 -0.54 -2.32
CA LEU A 246 13.02 -1.89 -1.84
C LEU A 246 13.59 -1.85 -0.41
N LEU A 247 14.54 -0.93 -0.18
CA LEU A 247 15.23 -0.79 1.10
C LEU A 247 14.47 0.08 2.10
N LYS A 248 13.26 0.55 1.75
CA LYS A 248 12.43 1.42 2.61
C LYS A 248 13.20 2.61 3.16
N SER A 249 13.95 3.28 2.27
CA SER A 249 14.76 4.46 2.58
C SER A 249 13.89 5.59 3.17
N PRO A 250 14.25 6.17 4.33
CA PRO A 250 13.44 7.18 5.00
C PRO A 250 13.50 8.57 4.33
N SER A 251 14.60 8.86 3.63
CA SER A 251 14.92 10.11 2.96
C SER A 251 15.94 9.85 1.87
N MET A 252 15.97 10.72 0.86
CA MET A 252 16.94 10.61 -0.23
C MET A 252 18.38 10.56 0.30
N GLY A 253 19.15 9.55 -0.14
CA GLY A 253 20.55 9.39 0.24
C GLY A 253 20.77 8.77 1.63
N GLU A 254 19.75 8.20 2.27
CA GLU A 254 19.90 7.52 3.56
C GLU A 254 19.35 6.08 3.52
N PHE A 255 20.05 5.15 4.17
CA PHE A 255 19.56 3.79 4.38
C PHE A 255 19.66 3.39 5.85
N THR A 256 18.60 2.79 6.38
CA THR A 256 18.62 2.18 7.71
C THR A 256 19.10 0.74 7.60
N ARG A 257 19.78 0.23 8.63
CA ARG A 257 20.21 -1.18 8.68
C ARG A 257 19.02 -2.12 8.51
N GLU A 258 17.92 -1.83 9.19
CA GLU A 258 16.70 -2.61 9.11
C GLU A 258 16.16 -2.65 7.67
N GLY A 259 16.06 -1.50 7.01
CA GLY A 259 15.59 -1.39 5.63
C GLY A 259 16.51 -2.11 4.65
N PHE A 260 17.82 -1.88 4.77
CA PHE A 260 18.85 -2.48 3.91
C PHE A 260 18.84 -4.01 4.01
N VAL A 261 18.92 -4.55 5.23
CA VAL A 261 18.98 -6.00 5.45
C VAL A 261 17.66 -6.67 5.05
N ASN A 262 16.52 -6.09 5.42
CA ASN A 262 15.23 -6.69 5.07
C ASN A 262 14.94 -6.63 3.57
N GLY A 263 15.23 -5.50 2.92
CA GLY A 263 15.02 -5.30 1.49
C GLY A 263 15.81 -6.31 0.67
N TRP A 264 17.13 -6.34 0.83
CA TRP A 264 17.97 -7.28 0.08
C TRP A 264 17.72 -8.74 0.39
N ARG A 265 17.41 -9.05 1.66
CA ARG A 265 17.01 -10.41 2.05
C ARG A 265 15.71 -10.83 1.37
N SER A 266 14.75 -9.91 1.21
CA SER A 266 13.45 -10.22 0.60
C SER A 266 13.55 -10.63 -0.87
N VAL A 267 14.62 -10.20 -1.56
CA VAL A 267 14.92 -10.54 -2.97
C VAL A 267 16.07 -11.55 -3.11
N GLY A 268 16.55 -12.12 -2.01
CA GLY A 268 17.60 -13.15 -2.02
C GLY A 268 19.00 -12.68 -2.44
N CYS A 269 19.24 -11.36 -2.42
CA CYS A 269 20.55 -10.79 -2.71
C CYS A 269 21.35 -10.64 -1.42
N ASP A 270 22.52 -11.26 -1.33
CA ASP A 270 23.40 -11.23 -0.15
C ASP A 270 24.86 -10.90 -0.45
N ASN A 271 25.12 -10.48 -1.67
CA ASN A 271 26.42 -10.00 -2.13
C ASN A 271 26.21 -8.95 -3.23
N LEU A 272 27.23 -8.13 -3.49
CA LEU A 272 27.15 -7.04 -4.46
C LEU A 272 26.82 -7.53 -5.88
N GLN A 273 27.32 -8.70 -6.31
CA GLN A 273 27.02 -9.23 -7.66
C GLN A 273 25.52 -9.51 -7.84
N LYS A 274 24.87 -10.10 -6.83
CA LYS A 274 23.42 -10.32 -6.85
C LYS A 274 22.66 -8.98 -6.81
N MET A 275 23.17 -7.99 -6.06
CA MET A 275 22.56 -6.65 -5.99
C MET A 275 22.66 -5.92 -7.34
N ILE A 276 23.81 -5.99 -8.03
CA ILE A 276 24.01 -5.47 -9.40
C ILE A 276 23.02 -6.12 -10.36
N ALA A 277 22.92 -7.45 -10.34
CA ALA A 277 21.99 -8.18 -11.20
C ALA A 277 20.54 -7.78 -10.93
N HIS A 278 20.17 -7.58 -9.67
CA HIS A 278 18.84 -7.13 -9.28
C HIS A 278 18.56 -5.68 -9.72
N ALA A 279 19.53 -4.78 -9.60
CA ALA A 279 19.40 -3.42 -10.10
C ALA A 279 19.18 -3.39 -11.62
N ALA A 280 19.91 -4.24 -12.37
CA ALA A 280 19.69 -4.41 -13.81
C ALA A 280 18.31 -4.97 -14.15
N ASP A 281 17.82 -5.96 -13.38
CA ASP A 281 16.47 -6.50 -13.51
C ASP A 281 15.39 -5.42 -13.26
N ILE A 282 15.51 -4.66 -12.17
CA ILE A 282 14.60 -3.56 -11.84
C ILE A 282 14.56 -2.53 -12.98
N ARG A 283 15.73 -2.15 -13.51
CA ARG A 283 15.85 -1.17 -14.60
C ARG A 283 15.07 -1.61 -15.85
N ALA A 284 15.10 -2.90 -16.18
CA ALA A 284 14.34 -3.44 -17.31
C ALA A 284 12.84 -3.56 -17.02
N ARG A 285 12.47 -3.89 -15.78
CA ARG A 285 11.08 -4.19 -15.40
C ARG A 285 10.24 -2.96 -15.11
N ILE A 286 10.82 -1.90 -14.53
CA ILE A 286 10.08 -0.67 -14.18
C ILE A 286 9.24 -0.12 -15.35
N PRO A 287 9.79 0.11 -16.55
CA PRO A 287 9.00 0.62 -17.67
C PRO A 287 8.00 -0.41 -18.24
N ALA A 288 8.26 -1.71 -18.04
CA ALA A 288 7.45 -2.81 -18.59
C ALA A 288 6.31 -3.27 -17.66
N GLU A 289 6.43 -3.07 -16.34
CA GLU A 289 5.49 -3.52 -15.32
C GLU A 289 4.76 -2.31 -14.69
N PRO A 290 3.51 -2.00 -15.11
CA PRO A 290 2.76 -0.85 -14.62
C PRO A 290 2.63 -0.76 -13.09
N ASP A 291 2.48 -1.90 -12.41
CA ASP A 291 2.32 -1.93 -10.96
C ASP A 291 3.64 -1.70 -10.22
N LEU A 292 4.76 -2.19 -10.76
CA LEU A 292 6.08 -1.87 -10.23
C LEU A 292 6.37 -0.38 -10.40
N PHE A 293 6.13 0.18 -11.60
CA PHE A 293 6.26 1.61 -11.85
C PHE A 293 5.45 2.42 -10.85
N ARG A 294 4.17 2.09 -10.67
CA ARG A 294 3.26 2.81 -9.77
C ARG A 294 3.73 2.75 -8.32
N ARG A 295 4.19 1.61 -7.83
CA ARG A 295 4.72 1.48 -6.46
C ARG A 295 5.94 2.38 -6.25
N VAL A 296 6.90 2.34 -7.17
CA VAL A 296 8.12 3.15 -7.10
C VAL A 296 7.77 4.65 -7.19
N TYR A 297 6.95 5.04 -8.17
CA TYR A 297 6.49 6.41 -8.36
C TYR A 297 5.77 6.99 -7.13
N ARG A 298 4.88 6.22 -6.51
CA ARG A 298 4.18 6.64 -5.28
C ARG A 298 5.12 6.73 -4.07
N TYR A 299 6.14 5.88 -4.01
CA TYR A 299 7.16 5.93 -2.96
C TYR A 299 8.08 7.15 -3.05
N THR A 300 8.32 7.65 -4.26
CA THR A 300 9.17 8.83 -4.47
C THR A 300 8.60 10.09 -3.82
N PHE A 301 7.27 10.25 -3.75
CA PHE A 301 6.65 11.42 -3.11
C PHE A 301 7.08 11.61 -1.64
N PRO A 302 6.88 10.63 -0.73
CA PRO A 302 7.36 10.75 0.64
C PRO A 302 8.89 10.76 0.76
N LEU A 303 9.63 10.15 -0.18
CA LEU A 303 11.10 10.12 -0.17
C LEU A 303 11.71 11.51 -0.44
N CYS A 304 11.16 12.24 -1.40
CA CYS A 304 11.66 13.55 -1.83
C CYS A 304 11.06 14.72 -1.03
N ARG A 305 10.02 14.47 -0.22
CA ARG A 305 9.38 15.49 0.60
C ARG A 305 10.15 15.71 1.91
N MET A 306 10.50 16.96 2.19
CA MET A 306 11.13 17.33 3.47
C MET A 306 10.27 16.91 4.68
N GLN A 307 10.92 16.46 5.75
CA GLN A 307 10.24 16.06 6.98
C GLN A 307 9.35 17.20 7.51
N GLY A 308 8.13 16.85 7.94
CA GLY A 308 7.13 17.80 8.44
C GLY A 308 6.29 18.53 7.38
N GLN A 309 6.69 18.53 6.11
CA GLN A 309 5.88 19.14 5.04
C GLN A 309 4.77 18.20 4.57
N ARG A 310 3.69 18.71 3.97
CA ARG A 310 2.62 17.88 3.36
C ARG A 310 2.71 17.79 1.84
N ASN A 311 3.39 18.74 1.21
CA ASN A 311 3.49 18.90 -0.23
C ASN A 311 4.96 18.82 -0.66
N LEU A 312 5.17 18.43 -1.91
CA LEU A 312 6.46 18.41 -2.58
C LEU A 312 6.69 19.76 -3.28
N GLN A 313 7.91 20.30 -3.22
CA GLN A 313 8.25 21.52 -3.94
C GLN A 313 8.20 21.28 -5.45
N PHE A 314 7.79 22.30 -6.21
CA PHE A 314 7.63 22.18 -7.66
C PHE A 314 8.91 21.74 -8.36
N ASP A 315 10.06 22.37 -8.08
CA ASP A 315 11.32 22.05 -8.77
C ASP A 315 11.71 20.59 -8.56
N ILE A 316 11.52 20.06 -7.34
CA ILE A 316 11.75 18.65 -7.04
C ILE A 316 10.75 17.76 -7.81
N ALA A 317 9.46 18.11 -7.80
CA ALA A 317 8.45 17.34 -8.52
C ALA A 317 8.71 17.32 -10.03
N ALA A 318 9.12 18.44 -10.62
CA ALA A 318 9.46 18.57 -12.02
C ALA A 318 10.64 17.68 -12.41
N GLU A 319 11.73 17.70 -11.64
CA GLU A 319 12.89 16.81 -11.87
C GLU A 319 12.50 15.33 -11.77
N GLN A 320 11.68 14.96 -10.78
CA GLN A 320 11.22 13.59 -10.65
C GLN A 320 10.28 13.18 -11.81
N TRP A 321 9.41 14.07 -12.29
CA TRP A 321 8.61 13.79 -13.48
C TRP A 321 9.47 13.64 -14.74
N ARG A 322 10.51 14.47 -14.92
CA ARG A 322 11.46 14.30 -16.02
C ARG A 322 12.14 12.93 -15.98
N LEU A 323 12.52 12.48 -14.78
CA LEU A 323 13.12 11.18 -14.56
C LEU A 323 12.16 10.02 -14.89
N PHE A 324 10.93 10.08 -14.37
CA PHE A 324 9.93 9.01 -14.55
C PHE A 324 9.29 8.99 -15.94
N PHE A 325 9.22 10.13 -16.62
CA PHE A 325 8.45 10.31 -17.85
C PHE A 325 9.33 10.56 -19.09
N THR A 326 10.60 10.17 -19.00
CA THR A 326 11.57 10.13 -20.11
C THR A 326 12.29 8.76 -20.15
N PRO A 327 12.44 8.10 -21.31
CA PRO A 327 13.06 6.78 -21.39
C PRO A 327 14.56 6.74 -21.06
N GLU A 328 15.28 7.84 -21.30
CA GLU A 328 16.74 7.91 -21.19
C GLU A 328 17.27 7.39 -19.85
N HIS A 329 16.51 7.62 -18.77
CA HIS A 329 16.87 7.27 -17.39
C HIS A 329 15.99 6.16 -16.79
N GLY A 330 15.35 5.34 -17.63
CA GLY A 330 14.53 4.20 -17.21
C GLY A 330 13.05 4.54 -16.92
N GLY A 331 12.60 5.72 -17.32
CA GLY A 331 11.19 6.14 -17.27
C GLY A 331 10.36 5.68 -18.46
N ILE A 332 9.12 6.16 -18.53
CA ILE A 332 8.16 5.90 -19.61
C ILE A 332 8.11 7.12 -20.53
N GLN A 333 8.12 6.92 -21.84
CA GLN A 333 7.95 8.00 -22.81
C GLN A 333 6.56 8.63 -22.68
N TRP A 334 6.46 9.84 -22.11
CA TRP A 334 5.17 10.56 -22.09
C TRP A 334 4.95 11.43 -23.31
N ASN A 335 5.98 12.14 -23.78
CA ASN A 335 5.88 12.89 -25.04
C ASN A 335 5.64 11.94 -26.21
N THR A 336 4.64 12.23 -27.03
CA THR A 336 4.33 11.47 -28.24
C THR A 336 4.76 12.27 -29.48
N PRO A 337 4.75 11.68 -30.68
CA PRO A 337 5.06 12.42 -31.91
C PRO A 337 4.13 13.63 -32.15
N THR A 338 2.92 13.60 -31.60
CA THR A 338 1.89 14.63 -31.79
C THR A 338 1.79 15.60 -30.62
N THR A 339 2.14 15.17 -29.40
CA THR A 339 1.95 16.01 -28.21
C THR A 339 3.13 15.89 -27.24
N PRO A 340 3.85 16.99 -26.94
CA PRO A 340 4.94 17.01 -25.96
C PRO A 340 4.38 17.13 -24.53
N TRP A 341 3.65 16.11 -24.09
CA TRP A 341 2.89 16.09 -22.84
C TRP A 341 3.66 16.51 -21.58
N LEU A 342 4.86 15.97 -21.37
CA LEU A 342 5.70 16.28 -20.20
C LEU A 342 6.14 17.74 -20.23
N ASP A 343 6.58 18.24 -21.38
CA ASP A 343 7.05 19.61 -21.52
C ASP A 343 5.91 20.60 -21.30
N TRP A 344 4.74 20.30 -21.88
CA TRP A 344 3.53 21.08 -21.67
C TRP A 344 3.04 21.05 -20.23
N TRP A 345 3.13 19.89 -19.55
CA TRP A 345 2.76 19.78 -18.14
C TRP A 345 3.64 20.65 -17.26
N ILE A 346 4.96 20.62 -17.50
CA ILE A 346 5.91 21.44 -16.75
C ILE A 346 5.68 22.93 -17.04
N GLU A 347 5.60 23.32 -18.32
CA GLU A 347 5.33 24.69 -18.75
C GLU A 347 4.06 25.26 -18.11
N TYR A 348 2.96 24.50 -18.15
CA TYR A 348 1.70 24.88 -17.53
C TYR A 348 1.85 25.16 -16.02
N LEU A 349 2.56 24.30 -15.29
CA LEU A 349 2.78 24.50 -13.86
C LEU A 349 3.71 25.68 -13.56
N GLU A 350 4.67 25.97 -14.44
CA GLU A 350 5.52 27.16 -14.34
C GLU A 350 4.71 28.46 -14.52
N GLU A 351 3.84 28.51 -15.53
CA GLU A 351 2.92 29.64 -15.77
C GLU A 351 1.99 29.89 -14.57
N ARG A 352 1.61 28.83 -13.85
CA ARG A 352 0.78 28.92 -12.63
C ARG A 352 1.53 29.31 -11.36
N GLY A 353 2.80 29.65 -11.48
CA GLY A 353 3.62 30.15 -10.39
C GLY A 353 4.25 29.05 -9.53
N LYS A 354 4.55 27.88 -10.10
CA LYS A 354 5.36 26.83 -9.46
C LYS A 354 4.83 26.38 -8.10
N ARG A 355 3.50 26.20 -8.00
CA ARG A 355 2.85 25.85 -6.74
C ARG A 355 3.31 24.46 -6.25
N PRO A 356 3.43 24.24 -4.92
CA PRO A 356 3.77 22.93 -4.39
C PRO A 356 2.75 21.84 -4.78
N VAL A 357 3.25 20.65 -5.04
CA VAL A 357 2.48 19.48 -5.48
C VAL A 357 2.03 18.69 -4.26
N ASN A 358 0.71 18.49 -4.10
CA ASN A 358 0.19 17.64 -3.04
C ASN A 358 0.21 16.15 -3.47
N LYS A 359 -0.01 15.24 -2.51
CA LYS A 359 0.05 13.80 -2.76
C LYS A 359 -0.95 13.33 -3.81
N ASP A 360 -2.18 13.85 -3.76
CA ASP A 360 -3.25 13.45 -4.67
C ASP A 360 -2.91 13.84 -6.12
N LEU A 361 -2.51 15.09 -6.35
CA LEU A 361 -2.06 15.56 -7.66
C LEU A 361 -0.89 14.71 -8.18
N TRP A 362 0.12 14.44 -7.35
CA TRP A 362 1.24 13.57 -7.72
C TRP A 362 0.75 12.21 -8.20
N GLU A 363 -0.09 11.52 -7.42
CA GLU A 363 -0.58 10.19 -7.76
C GLU A 363 -1.46 10.19 -9.04
N GLN A 364 -2.26 11.24 -9.24
CA GLN A 364 -3.15 11.34 -10.40
C GLN A 364 -2.41 11.69 -11.70
N VAL A 365 -1.24 12.32 -11.66
CA VAL A 365 -0.44 12.58 -12.87
C VAL A 365 0.00 11.28 -13.55
N GLU A 366 0.32 10.21 -12.80
CA GLU A 366 0.64 8.90 -13.39
C GLU A 366 -0.57 8.27 -14.09
N VAL A 367 -1.76 8.41 -13.51
CA VAL A 367 -3.01 7.92 -14.11
C VAL A 367 -3.34 8.73 -15.37
N PHE A 368 -3.20 10.04 -15.28
CA PHE A 368 -3.42 10.97 -16.39
C PHE A 368 -2.47 10.69 -17.56
N LEU A 369 -1.18 10.46 -17.28
CA LEU A 369 -0.20 10.04 -18.28
C LEU A 369 -0.69 8.81 -19.06
N ARG A 370 -1.11 7.75 -18.36
CA ARG A 370 -1.57 6.52 -19.03
C ARG A 370 -2.80 6.78 -19.89
N LYS A 371 -3.73 7.57 -19.38
CA LYS A 371 -4.95 7.95 -20.12
C LYS A 371 -4.63 8.75 -21.37
N THR A 372 -3.70 9.70 -21.32
CA THR A 372 -3.25 10.44 -22.50
C THR A 372 -2.53 9.58 -23.53
N LEU A 373 -1.85 8.51 -23.10
CA LEU A 373 -1.22 7.55 -24.02
C LEU A 373 -2.23 6.57 -24.66
N GLU A 374 -3.35 6.30 -24.00
CA GLU A 374 -4.48 5.54 -24.57
C GLU A 374 -5.23 6.36 -25.62
N ASP A 375 -5.51 7.63 -25.32
CA ASP A 375 -6.20 8.57 -26.22
C ASP A 375 -5.80 10.02 -25.90
N GLU A 376 -5.14 10.65 -26.87
CA GLU A 376 -4.65 12.03 -26.78
C GLU A 376 -5.75 13.09 -26.95
N ASN A 377 -6.96 12.71 -27.39
CA ASN A 377 -8.06 13.63 -27.66
C ASN A 377 -9.01 13.79 -26.46
N PHE A 378 -8.67 13.20 -25.31
CA PHE A 378 -9.43 13.31 -24.08
C PHE A 378 -10.86 12.75 -24.17
N GLY A 379 -11.12 11.74 -25.00
CA GLY A 379 -12.45 11.10 -25.08
C GLY A 379 -12.88 10.39 -23.78
N TRP A 380 -11.92 10.11 -22.90
CA TRP A 380 -12.13 9.58 -21.56
C TRP A 380 -12.30 10.65 -20.47
N TRP A 381 -12.05 11.93 -20.78
CA TRP A 381 -12.08 13.01 -19.79
C TRP A 381 -13.49 13.57 -19.63
N SER A 382 -13.83 13.92 -18.39
CA SER A 382 -15.06 14.64 -18.05
C SER A 382 -14.76 15.59 -16.90
N ALA A 383 -15.25 16.83 -17.00
CA ALA A 383 -15.14 17.83 -15.94
C ALA A 383 -15.89 17.42 -14.65
N ASP A 384 -16.83 16.48 -14.74
CA ASP A 384 -17.57 15.93 -13.60
C ASP A 384 -16.85 14.72 -12.94
N ALA A 385 -15.75 14.26 -13.53
CA ALA A 385 -14.94 13.19 -12.95
C ALA A 385 -14.09 13.72 -11.77
N ALA A 386 -13.69 12.82 -10.88
CA ALA A 386 -12.95 13.17 -9.66
C ALA A 386 -11.44 13.41 -9.90
N TRP A 387 -11.09 14.21 -10.92
CA TRP A 387 -9.71 14.63 -11.15
C TRP A 387 -9.34 15.81 -10.22
N PRO A 388 -8.05 15.97 -9.87
CA PRO A 388 -7.57 17.21 -9.26
C PRO A 388 -7.84 18.38 -10.21
N GLY A 389 -8.37 19.49 -9.69
CA GLY A 389 -8.68 20.65 -10.53
C GLY A 389 -7.49 21.20 -11.33
N THR A 390 -6.26 20.98 -10.88
CA THR A 390 -5.04 21.31 -11.67
C THR A 390 -4.95 20.50 -12.98
N LEU A 391 -5.38 19.24 -12.99
CA LEU A 391 -5.42 18.43 -14.21
C LEU A 391 -6.58 18.85 -15.11
N ASP A 392 -7.75 19.19 -14.54
CA ASP A 392 -8.88 19.70 -15.35
C ASP A 392 -8.53 21.02 -16.05
N GLU A 393 -7.90 21.95 -15.33
CA GLU A 393 -7.40 23.19 -15.90
C GLU A 393 -6.31 22.94 -16.97
N PHE A 394 -5.46 21.92 -16.78
CA PHE A 394 -4.44 21.55 -17.75
C PHE A 394 -5.04 21.01 -19.06
N VAL A 395 -6.11 20.21 -19.00
CA VAL A 395 -6.83 19.77 -20.21
C VAL A 395 -7.33 20.97 -21.01
N GLY A 396 -7.94 21.95 -20.35
CA GLY A 396 -8.37 23.19 -21.01
C GLY A 396 -7.20 23.99 -21.61
N TRP A 397 -6.08 24.07 -20.91
CA TRP A 397 -4.85 24.71 -21.42
C TRP A 397 -4.32 24.02 -22.68
N VAL A 398 -4.30 22.68 -22.70
CA VAL A 398 -3.87 21.89 -23.86
C VAL A 398 -4.79 22.09 -25.07
N GLN A 399 -6.11 22.07 -24.86
CA GLN A 399 -7.08 22.31 -25.93
C GLN A 399 -6.91 23.71 -26.54
N ALA A 400 -6.72 24.73 -25.71
CA ALA A 400 -6.46 26.09 -26.18
C ALA A 400 -5.14 26.20 -26.96
N LYS A 401 -4.08 25.50 -26.51
CA LYS A 401 -2.78 25.49 -27.18
C LYS A 401 -2.85 24.83 -28.56
N ARG A 402 -3.55 23.69 -28.67
CA ARG A 402 -3.81 23.02 -29.96
C ARG A 402 -4.62 23.90 -30.92
N GLY A 403 -5.63 24.61 -30.43
CA GLY A 403 -6.43 25.54 -31.25
C GLY A 403 -5.60 26.68 -31.85
N LYS A 404 -4.70 27.29 -31.07
CA LYS A 404 -3.80 28.35 -31.55
C LYS A 404 -2.84 27.86 -32.64
N SER A 405 -2.31 26.65 -32.51
CA SER A 405 -1.42 26.07 -33.53
C SER A 405 -2.13 25.76 -34.85
N SER A 406 -3.42 25.43 -34.83
CA SER A 406 -4.22 25.25 -36.04
C SER A 406 -4.52 26.58 -36.74
N GLU A 407 -4.81 27.64 -35.98
CA GLU A 407 -5.01 28.98 -36.55
C GLU A 407 -3.73 29.52 -37.20
N GLU A 408 -2.55 29.39 -36.57
CA GLU A 408 -1.28 29.87 -37.14
C GLU A 408 -0.87 29.15 -38.43
N MET A 409 -1.24 27.87 -38.61
CA MET A 409 -0.97 27.11 -39.86
C MET A 409 -1.92 27.47 -41.01
N GLU A 410 -3.08 28.07 -40.76
CA GLU A 410 -4.03 28.51 -41.82
C GLU A 410 -3.71 29.92 -42.37
N VAL A 411 -2.78 30.65 -41.75
CA VAL A 411 -2.38 32.02 -42.16
C VAL A 411 -1.05 32.06 -42.92
N GLU A 412 -0.38 30.92 -43.13
CA GLU A 412 0.74 30.76 -44.11
C GLU A 412 0.23 30.14 -45.42
#